data_AF-A0A9X3IZL4-F1
#
_entry.id   AF-A0A9X3IZL4-F1
#
_cell.length_a   1.000
_cell.length_b   1.000
_cell.length_c   1.000
_cell.angle_alpha   90.00
_cell.angle_beta   90.00
_cell.angle_gamma   90.00
#
_symmetry.space_group_name_H-M   'P 1'
#
loop_
_entity.id
_entity.type
_entity.pdbx_description
1 polymer ?
#
loop_
_entity_poly.entity_id
_entity_poly.type
_entity_poly.pdbx_seq_one_letter_code
_entity_poly.pdbx_strand_id
1 'polypeptide(L)'
;MSLMLFACGTDKDDTATAATEASGDDGTAATGFATEDPTEAPDTTANSVTMPPDTDGEPLAPECACLADEATCGATLCDGVGLSCEEPSCEPDHPVNDEAALACALEALRDRKPGKVSWFIHESLGQYAYNTGVYIQADGNAIVTQAGGADLCNYSGPDTRMALQEPAYFADCLALATGRERFDCLTDGLGEELQVCILEDKYCES
;
A
#
# COMPACT_ATOMS: atom_id res chain seq x y z
N MET A 1 33.76 30.12 30.59
CA MET A 1 33.03 28.95 30.06
C MET A 1 33.25 28.96 28.55
N SER A 2 34.07 28.01 28.08
CA SER A 2 34.69 28.04 26.75
C SER A 2 33.72 27.73 25.63
N LEU A 3 33.75 28.58 24.60
CA LEU A 3 33.34 28.29 23.23
C LEU A 3 34.26 27.19 22.66
N MET A 4 33.69 26.13 22.08
CA MET A 4 34.42 25.29 21.13
C MET A 4 33.69 25.33 19.78
N LEU A 5 34.33 26.00 18.83
CA LEU A 5 34.08 25.87 17.39
C LEU A 5 34.61 24.50 16.94
N PHE A 6 33.83 23.74 16.19
CA PHE A 6 34.34 22.62 15.39
C PHE A 6 34.21 22.92 13.90
N ALA A 7 35.33 22.75 13.21
CA ALA A 7 35.57 23.08 11.82
C ALA A 7 35.00 22.02 10.86
N CYS A 8 34.62 22.47 9.66
CA CYS A 8 34.33 21.64 8.50
C CYS A 8 35.60 20.90 8.03
N GLY A 9 35.49 19.58 7.86
CA GLY A 9 36.44 18.77 7.11
C GLY A 9 35.75 18.17 5.89
N THR A 10 36.10 18.66 4.71
CA THR A 10 35.77 18.07 3.41
C THR A 10 36.90 17.12 3.02
N ASP A 11 36.65 15.82 3.01
CA ASP A 11 37.51 14.85 2.32
C ASP A 11 36.76 14.27 1.12
N LYS A 12 37.35 14.52 -0.05
CA LYS A 12 37.03 13.94 -1.35
C LYS A 12 37.91 12.70 -1.49
N ASP A 13 37.29 11.52 -1.56
CA ASP A 13 37.95 10.34 -2.10
C ASP A 13 37.26 9.92 -3.41
N ASP A 14 37.83 10.40 -4.51
CA ASP A 14 37.61 9.90 -5.87
C ASP A 14 38.22 8.49 -5.97
N THR A 15 37.39 7.45 -5.97
CA THR A 15 37.82 6.10 -6.39
C THR A 15 37.06 5.67 -7.63
N ALA A 16 37.67 5.95 -8.79
CA ALA A 16 37.28 5.40 -10.07
C ALA A 16 37.56 3.89 -10.10
N THR A 17 36.51 3.08 -10.29
CA THR A 17 36.65 1.64 -10.60
C THR A 17 36.34 1.42 -12.06
N ALA A 18 37.36 0.97 -12.80
CA ALA A 18 37.25 0.57 -14.20
C ALA A 18 36.43 -0.72 -14.32
N ALA A 19 35.39 -0.70 -15.15
CA ALA A 19 34.69 -1.92 -15.57
C ALA A 19 35.28 -2.39 -16.92
N THR A 20 35.85 -3.59 -16.88
CA THR A 20 36.41 -4.34 -17.99
C THR A 20 35.31 -4.86 -18.90
N GLU A 21 35.41 -4.54 -20.19
CA GLU A 21 34.61 -5.17 -21.25
C GLU A 21 35.05 -6.63 -21.44
N ALA A 22 34.10 -7.56 -21.37
CA ALA A 22 34.27 -8.92 -21.85
C ALA A 22 33.19 -9.19 -22.91
N SER A 23 33.64 -9.23 -24.17
CA SER A 23 32.89 -9.70 -25.32
C SER A 23 32.85 -11.24 -25.35
N GLY A 24 31.72 -11.77 -25.80
CA GLY A 24 31.61 -13.09 -26.43
C GLY A 24 30.85 -14.14 -25.62
N ASP A 25 29.67 -14.54 -26.11
CA ASP A 25 29.50 -15.89 -26.67
C ASP A 25 28.20 -15.97 -27.50
N ASP A 26 28.37 -16.32 -28.78
CA ASP A 26 27.31 -16.65 -29.74
C ASP A 26 26.83 -18.09 -29.49
N GLY A 27 25.74 -18.24 -28.74
CA GLY A 27 25.10 -19.53 -28.46
C GLY A 27 23.81 -19.75 -29.26
N THR A 28 23.96 -20.28 -30.47
CA THR A 28 22.87 -20.77 -31.33
C THR A 28 22.32 -22.13 -30.86
N ALA A 29 21.03 -22.39 -31.15
CA ALA A 29 20.26 -23.65 -31.09
C ALA A 29 19.51 -23.92 -29.76
N ALA A 30 18.28 -24.45 -29.73
CA ALA A 30 17.51 -25.17 -30.73
C ALA A 30 15.99 -24.98 -30.49
N THR A 31 15.24 -24.95 -31.59
CA THR A 31 13.78 -25.04 -31.65
C THR A 31 13.31 -26.43 -31.22
N GLY A 32 12.52 -26.49 -30.15
CA GLY A 32 11.78 -27.68 -29.72
C GLY A 32 10.39 -27.27 -29.24
N PHE A 33 9.42 -27.23 -30.16
CA PHE A 33 8.01 -27.08 -29.80
C PHE A 33 7.48 -28.44 -29.37
N ALA A 34 7.37 -28.66 -28.05
CA ALA A 34 6.58 -29.73 -27.49
C ALA A 34 5.17 -29.18 -27.22
N THR A 35 4.21 -29.71 -27.97
CA THR A 35 2.77 -29.46 -27.80
C THR A 35 2.24 -30.49 -26.81
N GLU A 36 2.06 -30.09 -25.55
CA GLU A 36 1.29 -30.88 -24.59
C GLU A 36 0.20 -30.00 -23.97
N ASP A 37 -1.01 -30.25 -24.45
CA ASP A 37 -2.30 -29.86 -23.91
C ASP A 37 -2.46 -30.50 -22.52
N PRO A 38 -2.84 -29.73 -21.50
CA PRO A 38 -4.10 -30.06 -20.85
C PRO A 38 -4.94 -28.81 -20.65
N THR A 39 -6.02 -28.76 -21.41
CA THR A 39 -7.22 -27.99 -21.15
C THR A 39 -7.89 -28.50 -19.86
N GLU A 40 -7.39 -28.07 -18.70
CA GLU A 40 -8.20 -28.00 -17.48
C GLU A 40 -8.73 -26.57 -17.38
N ALA A 41 -10.04 -26.43 -17.58
CA ALA A 41 -10.73 -25.19 -17.32
C ALA A 41 -10.53 -24.84 -15.84
N PRO A 42 -10.04 -23.63 -15.49
CA PRO A 42 -10.04 -23.20 -14.10
C PRO A 42 -11.49 -23.22 -13.63
N ASP A 43 -11.76 -24.04 -12.62
CA ASP A 43 -13.02 -24.07 -11.89
C ASP A 43 -13.17 -22.69 -11.27
N THR A 44 -13.81 -21.79 -12.02
CA THR A 44 -14.07 -20.42 -11.61
C THR A 44 -15.24 -20.54 -10.66
N THR A 45 -14.94 -20.98 -9.44
CA THR A 45 -15.84 -20.78 -8.31
C THR A 45 -15.87 -19.27 -8.12
N ALA A 46 -16.78 -18.62 -8.83
CA ALA A 46 -17.08 -17.23 -8.64
C ALA A 46 -17.50 -17.11 -7.17
N ASN A 47 -16.58 -16.65 -6.33
CA ASN A 47 -16.89 -16.18 -4.99
C ASN A 47 -17.90 -15.05 -5.19
N SER A 48 -19.17 -15.40 -5.10
CA SER A 48 -20.27 -14.46 -5.26
C SER A 48 -20.22 -13.57 -4.03
N VAL A 49 -19.51 -12.45 -4.13
CA VAL A 49 -19.49 -11.41 -3.10
C VAL A 49 -20.94 -11.00 -2.88
N THR A 50 -21.47 -11.40 -1.74
CA THR A 50 -22.84 -11.07 -1.36
C THR A 50 -22.79 -9.62 -0.89
N MET A 51 -23.32 -8.71 -1.69
CA MET A 51 -23.42 -7.31 -1.26
C MET A 51 -24.32 -7.24 -0.03
N PRO A 52 -23.92 -6.54 1.04
CA PRO A 52 -24.80 -6.30 2.16
C PRO A 52 -25.99 -5.44 1.67
N PRO A 53 -27.20 -5.65 2.24
CA PRO A 53 -28.32 -4.77 1.95
C PRO A 53 -28.04 -3.34 2.46
N ASP A 54 -28.45 -2.33 1.68
CA ASP A 54 -28.54 -0.94 2.13
C ASP A 54 -29.61 -0.85 3.21
N THR A 55 -29.19 -1.02 4.46
CA THR A 55 -30.12 -1.01 5.58
C THR A 55 -29.63 -0.06 6.65
N ASP A 56 -30.23 1.12 6.64
CA ASP A 56 -30.24 2.06 7.75
C ASP A 56 -30.56 1.31 9.06
N GLY A 57 -29.52 0.99 9.83
CA GLY A 57 -29.62 0.41 11.17
C GLY A 57 -29.54 -1.11 11.29
N GLU A 58 -29.20 -1.87 10.24
CA GLU A 58 -28.75 -3.26 10.48
C GLU A 58 -27.36 -3.26 11.13
N PRO A 59 -27.12 -4.13 12.12
CA PRO A 59 -25.80 -4.27 12.70
C PRO A 59 -24.84 -4.79 11.64
N LEU A 60 -23.65 -4.17 11.56
CA LEU A 60 -22.56 -4.67 10.74
C LEU A 60 -22.23 -6.13 11.11
N ALA A 61 -21.75 -6.89 10.14
CA ALA A 61 -21.24 -8.23 10.39
C ALA A 61 -20.18 -8.19 11.51
N PRO A 62 -20.07 -9.21 12.38
CA PRO A 62 -19.16 -9.18 13.53
C PRO A 62 -17.71 -8.83 13.17
N GLU A 63 -17.24 -9.31 12.03
CA GLU A 63 -15.92 -9.04 11.45
C GLU A 63 -15.74 -7.61 10.94
N CYS A 64 -16.83 -6.89 10.70
CA CYS A 64 -16.86 -5.47 10.32
C CYS A 64 -17.26 -4.55 11.48
N ALA A 65 -17.59 -5.12 12.65
CA ALA A 65 -18.20 -4.38 13.76
C ALA A 65 -17.35 -3.22 14.27
N CYS A 66 -16.05 -3.24 14.02
CA CYS A 66 -15.19 -2.15 14.47
C CYS A 66 -15.49 -0.82 13.77
N LEU A 67 -16.03 -0.83 12.55
CA LEU A 67 -16.42 0.39 11.84
C LEU A 67 -17.58 1.14 12.51
N ALA A 68 -18.39 0.46 13.34
CA ALA A 68 -19.44 1.12 14.10
C ALA A 68 -18.90 1.98 15.27
N ASP A 69 -17.67 1.71 15.71
CA ASP A 69 -16.97 2.45 16.75
C ASP A 69 -15.46 2.36 16.52
N GLU A 70 -14.86 3.39 15.91
CA GLU A 70 -13.44 3.42 15.55
C GLU A 70 -12.52 3.11 16.75
N ALA A 71 -12.94 3.42 17.99
CA ALA A 71 -12.17 3.10 19.19
C ALA A 71 -11.96 1.59 19.37
N THR A 72 -12.83 0.77 18.79
CA THR A 72 -12.74 -0.69 18.79
C THR A 72 -11.88 -1.25 17.66
N CYS A 73 -11.59 -0.47 16.61
CA CYS A 73 -10.66 -0.89 15.54
C CYS A 73 -9.18 -0.84 15.97
N GLY A 74 -8.89 -0.37 17.17
CA GLY A 74 -7.54 -0.31 17.74
C GLY A 74 -6.88 1.06 17.58
N ALA A 75 -5.74 1.22 18.24
CA ALA A 75 -4.99 2.47 18.22
C ALA A 75 -4.24 2.66 16.90
N THR A 76 -4.00 3.92 16.53
CA THR A 76 -3.05 4.28 15.49
C THR A 76 -1.66 3.77 15.85
N LEU A 77 -1.05 2.98 14.97
CA LEU A 77 0.25 2.34 15.19
C LEU A 77 1.41 3.22 14.72
N CYS A 78 1.20 3.96 13.64
CA CYS A 78 2.21 4.74 12.93
C CYS A 78 1.63 6.09 12.52
N ASP A 79 2.48 7.09 12.38
CA ASP A 79 2.10 8.33 11.71
C ASP A 79 1.68 8.04 10.26
N GLY A 80 0.86 8.92 9.68
CA GLY A 80 0.35 8.74 8.33
C GLY A 80 1.44 8.88 7.28
N VAL A 81 1.55 7.92 6.37
CA VAL A 81 2.52 7.95 5.26
C VAL A 81 1.99 8.85 4.15
N GLY A 82 2.77 9.87 3.76
CA GLY A 82 2.35 10.81 2.72
C GLY A 82 3.11 10.65 1.41
N LEU A 83 2.40 10.73 0.29
CA LEU A 83 2.95 10.95 -1.04
C LEU A 83 2.32 12.22 -1.63
N SER A 84 3.13 13.18 -2.06
CA SER A 84 2.63 14.44 -2.63
C SER A 84 3.26 14.69 -4.00
N CYS A 85 2.41 14.92 -5.00
CA CYS A 85 2.78 15.04 -6.40
C CYS A 85 2.19 16.34 -6.96
N GLU A 86 3.02 17.13 -7.64
CA GLU A 86 2.59 18.39 -8.26
C GLU A 86 1.80 18.15 -9.55
N GLU A 87 2.10 17.05 -10.23
CA GLU A 87 1.49 16.62 -11.48
C GLU A 87 0.25 15.72 -11.22
N PRO A 88 -0.63 15.53 -12.24
CA PRO A 88 -1.82 14.67 -12.13
C PRO A 88 -1.52 13.17 -12.06
N SER A 89 -0.24 12.78 -12.11
CA SER A 89 0.18 11.42 -11.85
C SER A 89 1.40 11.45 -10.95
N CYS A 90 1.36 10.71 -9.86
CA CYS A 90 2.53 10.45 -9.04
C CYS A 90 3.53 9.57 -9.80
N GLU A 91 4.37 10.17 -10.65
CA GLU A 91 5.45 9.47 -11.33
C GLU A 91 6.44 8.83 -10.32
N PRO A 92 7.15 7.74 -10.67
CA PRO A 92 7.97 6.95 -9.74
C PRO A 92 9.12 7.69 -9.04
N ASP A 93 9.46 8.91 -9.46
CA ASP A 93 10.53 9.72 -8.87
C ASP A 93 10.06 10.63 -7.73
N HIS A 94 8.75 10.71 -7.47
CA HIS A 94 8.23 11.46 -6.34
C HIS A 94 8.62 10.82 -4.99
N PRO A 95 9.26 11.58 -4.08
CA PRO A 95 9.68 11.07 -2.79
C PRO A 95 8.50 10.87 -1.85
N VAL A 96 8.60 9.86 -0.98
CA VAL A 96 7.69 9.68 0.16
C VAL A 96 8.04 10.72 1.23
N ASN A 97 7.02 11.38 1.78
CA ASN A 97 7.19 12.50 2.71
C ASN A 97 7.81 12.07 4.05
N ASP A 98 7.59 10.83 4.48
CA ASP A 98 8.09 10.29 5.74
C ASP A 98 8.48 8.80 5.61
N GLU A 99 9.79 8.54 5.50
CA GLU A 99 10.30 7.18 5.40
C GLU A 99 10.19 6.37 6.72
N ALA A 100 10.16 7.04 7.88
CA ALA A 100 10.04 6.37 9.16
C ALA A 100 8.60 5.89 9.39
N ALA A 101 7.61 6.71 9.04
CA ALA A 101 6.21 6.32 9.00
C ALA A 101 5.99 5.14 8.03
N LEU A 102 6.60 5.18 6.84
CA LEU A 102 6.52 4.09 5.86
C LEU A 102 7.10 2.79 6.40
N ALA A 103 8.30 2.82 6.98
CA ALA A 103 8.91 1.65 7.59
C ALA A 103 8.04 1.09 8.72
N CYS A 104 7.50 1.95 9.59
CA CYS A 104 6.58 1.55 10.66
C CYS A 104 5.32 0.85 10.10
N ALA A 105 4.71 1.41 9.06
CA ALA A 105 3.50 0.84 8.46
C ALA A 105 3.77 -0.56 7.87
N LEU A 106 4.87 -0.73 7.14
CA LEU A 106 5.29 -2.02 6.59
C LEU A 106 5.60 -3.04 7.69
N GLU A 107 6.29 -2.63 8.77
CA GLU A 107 6.54 -3.49 9.93
C GLU A 107 5.26 -3.93 10.63
N ALA A 108 4.30 -3.00 10.81
CA ALA A 108 3.01 -3.32 11.42
C ALA A 108 2.22 -4.36 10.61
N LEU A 109 2.24 -4.25 9.27
CA LEU A 109 1.60 -5.21 8.36
C LEU A 109 2.32 -6.56 8.34
N ARG A 110 3.67 -6.57 8.29
CA ARG A 110 4.49 -7.78 8.43
C ARG A 110 4.16 -8.54 9.70
N ASP A 111 4.12 -7.82 10.82
CA ASP A 111 3.96 -8.40 12.15
C ASP A 111 2.47 -8.67 12.49
N ARG A 112 1.54 -8.33 11.59
CA ARG A 112 0.08 -8.42 11.77
C ARG A 112 -0.36 -7.78 13.09
N LYS A 113 0.27 -6.66 13.45
CA LYS A 113 0.03 -5.99 14.72
C LYS A 113 -1.36 -5.33 14.68
N PRO A 114 -2.30 -5.70 15.59
CA PRO A 114 -3.62 -5.10 15.55
C PRO A 114 -3.58 -3.59 15.82
N GLY A 115 -4.33 -2.82 15.02
CA GLY A 115 -4.38 -1.36 15.08
C GLY A 115 -4.50 -0.73 13.69
N LYS A 116 -4.34 0.60 13.62
CA LYS A 116 -4.52 1.38 12.39
C LYS A 116 -3.19 1.82 11.80
N VAL A 117 -3.02 1.61 10.50
CA VAL A 117 -2.04 2.32 9.65
C VAL A 117 -2.79 3.09 8.59
N SER A 118 -2.22 4.18 8.09
CA SER A 118 -2.86 4.98 7.05
C SER A 118 -1.83 5.64 6.16
N TRP A 119 -2.22 5.89 4.92
CA TRP A 119 -1.46 6.70 3.99
C TRP A 119 -2.36 7.65 3.21
N PHE A 120 -1.75 8.68 2.66
CA PHE A 120 -2.42 9.66 1.83
C PHE A 120 -1.60 10.00 0.58
N ILE A 121 -2.30 10.20 -0.53
CA ILE A 121 -1.74 10.62 -1.81
C ILE A 121 -2.39 11.95 -2.18
N HIS A 122 -1.59 12.98 -2.38
CA HIS A 122 -2.03 14.26 -2.93
C HIS A 122 -1.48 14.43 -4.34
N GLU A 123 -2.35 14.72 -5.31
CA GLU A 123 -1.97 14.97 -6.70
C GLU A 123 -2.40 16.36 -7.14
N SER A 124 -1.80 16.87 -8.23
CA SER A 124 -2.15 18.16 -8.82
C SER A 124 -2.17 19.32 -7.81
N LEU A 125 -1.15 19.40 -6.96
CA LEU A 125 -1.04 20.39 -5.87
C LEU A 125 -2.16 20.27 -4.83
N GLY A 126 -2.65 19.04 -4.60
CA GLY A 126 -3.71 18.74 -3.62
C GLY A 126 -5.12 18.96 -4.15
N GLN A 127 -5.29 19.15 -5.46
CA GLN A 127 -6.63 19.13 -6.07
C GLN A 127 -7.27 17.74 -5.96
N TYR A 128 -6.46 16.69 -5.97
CA TYR A 128 -6.91 15.34 -5.68
C TYR A 128 -6.23 14.86 -4.41
N ALA A 129 -7.03 14.29 -3.51
CA ALA A 129 -6.56 13.66 -2.29
C ALA A 129 -7.16 12.26 -2.20
N TYR A 130 -6.32 11.29 -1.87
CA TYR A 130 -6.71 9.91 -1.60
C TYR A 130 -6.17 9.58 -0.22
N ASN A 131 -7.01 9.04 0.65
CA ASN A 131 -6.70 8.61 1.99
C ASN A 131 -7.11 7.16 2.12
N THR A 132 -6.17 6.32 2.53
CA THR A 132 -6.44 4.91 2.81
C THR A 132 -6.12 4.64 4.26
N GLY A 133 -7.08 4.08 4.97
CA GLY A 133 -6.93 3.54 6.32
C GLY A 133 -6.97 2.03 6.28
N VAL A 134 -6.07 1.37 7.00
CA VAL A 134 -6.03 -0.08 7.14
C VAL A 134 -6.06 -0.43 8.62
N TYR A 135 -7.15 -1.05 9.05
CA TYR A 135 -7.35 -1.52 10.41
C TYR A 135 -7.02 -3.01 10.48
N ILE A 136 -5.82 -3.32 10.95
CA ILE A 136 -5.32 -4.68 11.10
C ILE A 136 -6.05 -5.35 12.27
N GLN A 137 -6.72 -6.46 11.99
CA GLN A 137 -7.49 -7.23 12.96
C GLN A 137 -6.65 -8.33 13.61
N ALA A 138 -7.09 -8.82 14.77
CA ALA A 138 -6.40 -9.87 15.51
C ALA A 138 -6.41 -11.24 14.79
N ASP A 139 -7.30 -11.44 13.82
CA ASP A 139 -7.36 -12.64 12.98
C ASP A 139 -6.38 -12.60 11.78
N GLY A 140 -5.62 -11.50 11.65
CA GLY A 140 -4.67 -11.27 10.59
C GLY A 140 -5.25 -10.59 9.35
N ASN A 141 -6.56 -10.46 9.21
CA ASN A 141 -7.17 -9.71 8.10
C ASN A 141 -7.16 -8.21 8.41
N ALA A 142 -7.60 -7.40 7.45
CA ALA A 142 -7.75 -5.98 7.67
C ALA A 142 -9.06 -5.45 7.12
N ILE A 143 -9.55 -4.38 7.72
CA ILE A 143 -10.57 -3.54 7.11
C ILE A 143 -9.87 -2.37 6.44
N VAL A 144 -10.16 -2.15 5.16
CA VAL A 144 -9.63 -1.08 4.34
C VAL A 144 -10.73 -0.06 4.12
N THR A 145 -10.45 1.18 4.51
CA THR A 145 -11.34 2.33 4.29
C THR A 145 -10.67 3.25 3.29
N GLN A 146 -11.42 3.71 2.29
CA GLN A 146 -10.91 4.62 1.28
C GLN A 146 -11.75 5.89 1.28
N ALA A 147 -11.09 7.03 1.36
CA ALA A 147 -11.72 8.33 1.24
C ALA A 147 -10.88 9.22 0.34
N GLY A 148 -11.50 10.21 -0.26
CA GLY A 148 -10.77 11.14 -1.08
C GLY A 148 -11.56 12.38 -1.39
N GLY A 149 -10.92 13.25 -2.15
CA GLY A 149 -11.52 14.46 -2.66
C GLY A 149 -10.97 14.81 -4.03
N ALA A 150 -11.81 15.49 -4.80
CA ALA A 150 -11.47 16.13 -6.05
C ALA A 150 -12.03 17.56 -5.99
N ASP A 151 -11.16 18.55 -5.82
CA ASP A 151 -11.53 19.95 -5.58
C ASP A 151 -12.50 20.10 -4.39
N LEU A 152 -13.75 20.51 -4.62
CA LEU A 152 -14.78 20.66 -3.58
C LEU A 152 -15.63 19.40 -3.35
N CYS A 153 -15.39 18.34 -4.13
CA CYS A 153 -16.13 17.09 -4.09
C CYS A 153 -15.40 16.09 -3.19
N ASN A 154 -16.09 15.50 -2.21
CA ASN A 154 -15.56 14.43 -1.38
C ASN A 154 -16.22 13.11 -1.77
N TYR A 155 -15.46 12.02 -1.71
CA TYR A 155 -15.98 10.68 -1.94
C TYR A 155 -15.40 9.72 -0.91
N SER A 156 -16.19 8.73 -0.52
CA SER A 156 -15.76 7.60 0.29
C SER A 156 -16.01 6.35 -0.53
N GLY A 157 -14.97 5.53 -0.71
CA GLY A 157 -15.09 4.19 -1.29
C GLY A 157 -15.82 3.24 -0.33
N PRO A 158 -16.14 2.02 -0.77
CA PRO A 158 -16.65 1.00 0.13
C PRO A 158 -15.60 0.63 1.18
N ASP A 159 -16.05 0.41 2.41
CA ASP A 159 -15.20 -0.19 3.44
C ASP A 159 -15.20 -1.70 3.25
N THR A 160 -14.01 -2.29 3.07
CA THR A 160 -13.87 -3.69 2.68
C THR A 160 -12.99 -4.44 3.66
N ARG A 161 -13.38 -5.67 3.99
CA ARG A 161 -12.52 -6.60 4.70
C ARG A 161 -11.68 -7.36 3.69
N MET A 162 -10.37 -7.24 3.79
CA MET A 162 -9.40 -7.82 2.87
C MET A 162 -8.45 -8.77 3.61
N ALA A 163 -8.00 -9.82 2.92
CA ALA A 163 -6.82 -10.55 3.34
C ALA A 163 -5.58 -9.68 3.08
N LEU A 164 -4.61 -9.65 4.00
CA LEU A 164 -3.30 -9.05 3.69
C LEU A 164 -2.34 -10.11 3.15
N GLN A 165 -1.42 -9.69 2.27
CA GLN A 165 -0.32 -10.52 1.79
C GLN A 165 0.51 -11.11 2.93
N GLU A 166 1.06 -12.31 2.75
CA GLU A 166 1.85 -13.02 3.77
C GLU A 166 2.97 -12.14 4.38
N PRO A 167 3.35 -12.32 5.66
CA PRO A 167 4.41 -11.54 6.30
C PRO A 167 5.72 -11.44 5.49
N ALA A 168 6.08 -12.49 4.75
CA ALA A 168 7.26 -12.50 3.89
C ALA A 168 7.20 -11.43 2.79
N TYR A 169 6.02 -11.16 2.22
CA TYR A 169 5.82 -10.11 1.21
C TYR A 169 6.20 -8.73 1.77
N PHE A 170 5.72 -8.39 2.97
CA PHE A 170 6.04 -7.11 3.59
C PHE A 170 7.51 -7.03 4.06
N ALA A 171 8.13 -8.15 4.39
CA ALA A 171 9.58 -8.21 4.65
C ALA A 171 10.39 -7.91 3.37
N ASP A 172 9.95 -8.41 2.22
CA ASP A 172 10.55 -8.10 0.92
C ASP A 172 10.32 -6.63 0.55
N CYS A 173 9.12 -6.09 0.82
CA CYS A 173 8.87 -4.65 0.66
C CYS A 173 9.87 -3.82 1.46
N LEU A 174 10.10 -4.13 2.74
CA LEU A 174 11.06 -3.41 3.59
C LEU A 174 12.50 -3.42 3.04
N ALA A 175 12.86 -4.42 2.23
CA ALA A 175 14.19 -4.56 1.63
C ALA A 175 14.37 -3.77 0.32
N LEU A 176 13.29 -3.18 -0.23
CA LEU A 176 13.35 -2.34 -1.43
C LEU A 176 14.20 -1.09 -1.18
N ALA A 177 14.91 -0.66 -2.23
CA ALA A 177 15.99 0.31 -2.11
C ALA A 177 15.46 1.73 -1.87
N THR A 178 14.34 2.10 -2.50
CA THR A 178 13.81 3.46 -2.46
C THR A 178 12.55 3.55 -1.60
N GLY A 179 12.29 4.75 -1.04
CA GLY A 179 11.02 5.02 -0.37
C GLY A 179 9.81 4.81 -1.30
N ARG A 180 9.94 5.15 -2.58
CA ARG A 180 8.84 4.99 -3.53
C ARG A 180 8.50 3.53 -3.82
N GLU A 181 9.49 2.69 -4.14
CA GLU A 181 9.27 1.25 -4.33
C GLU A 181 8.63 0.63 -3.08
N ARG A 182 9.06 1.04 -1.88
CA ARG A 182 8.47 0.61 -0.60
C ARG A 182 7.01 1.04 -0.46
N PHE A 183 6.66 2.24 -0.89
CA PHE A 183 5.29 2.75 -0.84
C PHE A 183 4.38 2.04 -1.85
N ASP A 184 4.84 1.85 -3.08
CA ASP A 184 4.09 1.09 -4.09
C ASP A 184 3.85 -0.36 -3.62
N CYS A 185 4.88 -0.99 -3.03
CA CYS A 185 4.77 -2.33 -2.42
C CYS A 185 3.82 -2.35 -1.21
N LEU A 186 3.78 -1.29 -0.39
CA LEU A 186 2.81 -1.14 0.70
C LEU A 186 1.38 -1.17 0.15
N THR A 187 1.10 -0.43 -0.92
CA THR A 187 -0.25 -0.34 -1.51
C THR A 187 -0.69 -1.64 -2.19
N ASP A 188 0.26 -2.35 -2.82
CA ASP A 188 0.01 -3.66 -3.45
C ASP A 188 -0.12 -4.82 -2.44
N GLY A 189 0.23 -4.58 -1.17
CA GLY A 189 0.13 -5.55 -0.08
C GLY A 189 -1.30 -5.87 0.39
N LEU A 190 -2.30 -5.16 -0.13
CA LEU A 190 -3.71 -5.46 0.09
C LEU A 190 -4.12 -6.62 -0.84
N GLY A 191 -4.50 -7.75 -0.26
CA GLY A 191 -4.77 -9.00 -0.97
C GLY A 191 -6.21 -9.13 -1.47
N GLU A 192 -6.76 -10.34 -1.38
CA GLU A 192 -8.13 -10.62 -1.84
C GLU A 192 -9.19 -9.91 -0.99
N GLU A 193 -10.18 -9.31 -1.64
CA GLU A 193 -11.40 -8.83 -0.98
C GLU A 193 -12.22 -10.01 -0.48
N LEU A 194 -12.46 -10.06 0.82
CA LEU A 194 -13.23 -11.13 1.46
C LEU A 194 -14.71 -10.75 1.59
N GLN A 195 -14.99 -9.47 1.84
CA GLN A 195 -16.33 -8.97 2.15
C GLN A 195 -16.39 -7.45 2.07
N VAL A 196 -17.51 -6.91 1.59
CA VAL A 196 -17.83 -5.49 1.71
C VAL A 196 -18.56 -5.25 3.04
N CYS A 197 -18.04 -4.36 3.87
CA CYS A 197 -18.59 -4.00 5.17
C CYS A 197 -19.64 -2.88 5.07
N ILE A 198 -19.30 -1.80 4.35
CA ILE A 198 -20.16 -0.64 4.12
C ILE A 198 -20.07 -0.30 2.63
N LEU A 199 -21.23 -0.07 2.00
CA LEU A 199 -21.28 0.32 0.59
C LEU A 199 -20.83 1.77 0.39
N GLU A 200 -20.40 2.07 -0.82
CA GLU A 200 -19.90 3.38 -1.22
C GLU A 200 -20.97 4.47 -1.07
N ASP A 201 -20.65 5.55 -0.37
CA ASP A 201 -21.41 6.80 -0.40
C ASP A 201 -20.68 7.83 -1.29
N LYS A 202 -21.23 8.13 -2.47
CA LYS A 202 -20.76 9.24 -3.31
C LYS A 202 -21.55 10.52 -3.01
N TYR A 203 -20.90 11.49 -2.37
CA TYR A 203 -21.49 12.80 -2.09
C TYR A 203 -21.08 13.87 -3.10
N CYS A 204 -21.41 13.67 -4.38
CA CYS A 204 -21.30 14.74 -5.37
C CYS A 204 -22.58 14.77 -6.22
N GLU A 205 -23.64 15.35 -5.67
CA GLU A 205 -24.81 15.74 -6.44
C GLU A 205 -24.42 16.97 -7.30
N SER A 206 -24.35 16.77 -8.61
CA SER A 206 -24.06 17.82 -9.59
C SER A 206 -25.17 18.86 -9.71
#